data_AF-A0A8J5ZXJ7-F1
#
_entry.id   AF-A0A8J5ZXJ7-F1
#
_cell.length_a   1.000
_cell.length_b   1.000
_cell.length_c   1.000
_cell.angle_alpha   90.00
_cell.angle_beta   90.00
_cell.angle_gamma   90.00
#
_symmetry.space_group_name_H-M   'P 1'
#
loop_
_entity.id
_entity.type
_entity.pdbx_description
1 polymer ?
#
loop_
_entity_poly.entity_id
_entity_poly.type
_entity_poly.pdbx_seq_one_letter_code
_entity_poly.pdbx_strand_id
1 'polypeptide(L)'
;MSREQARVGSVGCNVEGDVQQSHGQCRCTEEPSSAPACRIRGGSPVLLYSRFSKPAPMFLDDSFRKWARIREFVPPFGIKGQDNLIKAILSVTKEYRLTPALDSLSCRRCIIVGNGGVLANKSLGSRIDDYDIVVRLNSAPVRGFEKDVGSKTTLRITYPEGAMQRPEQYERDSLFVLAGFKWQDFKWLKYIVYKERVVSARGTSPSRPPASLSFCQ
;
A
#
# COMPACT_ATOMS: atom_id res chain seq x y z
N MET A 1 -13.10 7.20 -1.24
CA MET A 1 -11.88 7.50 -0.46
C MET A 1 -12.05 8.80 0.32
N SER A 2 -12.08 8.70 1.65
CA SER A 2 -12.02 9.83 2.58
C SER A 2 -10.57 10.23 2.89
N ARG A 3 -10.36 11.36 3.57
CA ARG A 3 -9.02 11.82 4.00
C ARG A 3 -8.39 10.87 5.02
N GLU A 4 -9.23 10.26 5.85
CA GLU A 4 -8.84 9.35 6.93
C GLU A 4 -8.33 8.00 6.38
N GLN A 5 -8.67 7.66 5.14
CA GLN A 5 -8.33 6.40 4.49
C GLN A 5 -7.01 6.44 3.71
N ALA A 6 -6.34 7.58 3.60
CA ALA A 6 -5.14 7.72 2.78
C ALA A 6 -3.85 7.72 3.63
N ARG A 7 -2.79 7.08 3.15
CA ARG A 7 -1.43 7.14 3.70
C ARG A 7 -0.40 7.34 2.59
N VAL A 8 0.74 7.91 2.96
CA VAL A 8 1.94 7.87 2.12
C VAL A 8 2.80 6.70 2.56
N GLY A 9 3.06 5.75 1.66
CA GLY A 9 4.02 4.68 1.89
C GLY A 9 5.40 5.27 2.13
N SER A 10 6.12 4.71 3.09
CA SER A 10 7.53 5.05 3.26
C SER A 10 8.36 4.42 2.15
N VAL A 11 9.48 5.07 1.89
CA VAL A 11 10.56 4.46 1.14
C VAL A 11 11.30 3.53 2.09
N GLY A 12 11.05 2.22 2.02
CA GLY A 12 11.69 1.32 2.97
C GLY A 12 11.50 -0.18 2.77
N CYS A 13 10.85 -0.63 1.69
CA CYS A 13 10.73 -2.06 1.43
C CYS A 13 11.46 -2.41 0.13
N ASN A 14 12.71 -2.86 0.25
CA ASN A 14 13.29 -3.79 -0.73
C ASN A 14 12.46 -5.07 -0.66
N VAL A 15 11.45 -5.19 -1.52
CA VAL A 15 10.84 -6.48 -1.82
C VAL A 15 11.49 -6.98 -3.11
N GLU A 16 12.77 -7.35 -3.04
CA GLU A 16 13.31 -8.31 -3.99
C GLU A 16 12.83 -9.69 -3.55
N GLY A 17 11.81 -10.18 -4.26
CA GLY A 17 11.30 -11.52 -4.09
C GLY A 17 10.66 -11.96 -5.39
N ASP A 18 11.37 -12.81 -6.12
CA ASP A 18 10.79 -13.61 -7.19
C ASP A 18 9.52 -14.28 -6.67
N VAL A 19 8.39 -14.04 -7.35
CA VAL A 19 7.16 -14.80 -7.15
C VAL A 19 7.36 -16.18 -7.76
N GLN A 20 8.12 -17.02 -7.09
CA GLN A 20 7.96 -18.47 -7.21
C GLN A 20 6.91 -18.88 -6.20
N GLN A 21 5.83 -19.51 -6.71
CA GLN A 21 4.84 -20.21 -5.92
C GLN A 21 5.54 -21.28 -5.05
N SER A 22 5.97 -20.89 -3.87
CA SER A 22 6.17 -21.80 -2.76
C SER A 22 4.95 -21.65 -1.85
N HIS A 23 4.33 -22.78 -1.51
CA HIS A 23 3.25 -22.84 -0.52
C HIS A 23 3.82 -22.56 0.89
N GLY A 24 4.38 -21.37 1.11
CA GLY A 24 4.83 -20.89 2.41
C GLY A 24 3.62 -20.51 3.25
N GLN A 25 3.26 -21.35 4.23
CA GLN A 25 2.30 -20.98 5.27
C GLN A 25 3.07 -20.29 6.41
N CYS A 26 2.85 -18.99 6.60
CA CYS A 26 3.17 -18.37 7.89
C CYS A 26 2.16 -18.89 8.91
N ARG A 27 2.63 -19.70 9.88
CA ARG A 27 1.82 -20.13 11.02
C ARG A 27 2.14 -19.25 12.22
N CYS A 28 1.11 -18.73 12.85
CA CYS A 28 1.23 -18.19 14.20
C CYS A 28 1.50 -19.37 15.14
N THR A 29 2.69 -19.42 15.73
CA THR A 29 3.03 -20.37 16.79
C THR A 29 2.90 -19.66 18.12
N GLU A 30 2.15 -20.22 19.07
CA GLU A 30 1.96 -19.69 20.42
C GLU A 30 3.20 -19.93 21.32
N GLU A 31 4.41 -19.69 20.82
CA GLU A 31 5.64 -19.79 21.63
C GLU A 31 5.91 -18.43 22.31
N PRO A 32 5.91 -18.34 23.66
CA PRO A 32 5.85 -17.06 24.37
C PRO A 32 7.11 -16.16 24.33
N SER A 33 8.17 -16.53 23.61
CA SER A 33 9.47 -15.84 23.72
C SER A 33 10.17 -15.46 22.41
N SER A 34 9.61 -15.79 21.25
CA SER A 34 10.21 -15.43 19.97
C SER A 34 9.20 -14.68 19.09
N ALA A 35 9.60 -13.53 18.55
CA ALA A 35 8.80 -12.74 17.60
C ALA A 35 8.13 -13.63 16.53
N PRO A 36 6.93 -13.27 16.03
CA PRO A 36 6.23 -14.07 15.04
C PRO A 36 7.11 -14.30 13.80
N ALA A 37 7.60 -15.52 13.63
CA ALA A 37 8.50 -15.89 12.55
C ALA A 37 7.71 -16.48 11.37
N CYS A 38 7.66 -15.78 10.24
CA CYS A 38 7.23 -16.38 8.98
C CYS A 38 8.26 -17.44 8.56
N ARG A 39 7.90 -18.72 8.65
CA ARG A 39 8.75 -19.83 8.21
C ARG A 39 8.47 -20.13 6.73
N ILE A 40 9.39 -19.73 5.85
CA ILE A 40 9.34 -20.14 4.44
C ILE A 40 9.60 -21.65 4.37
N ARG A 41 8.69 -22.42 3.78
CA ARG A 41 8.88 -23.86 3.57
C ARG A 41 9.98 -24.07 2.53
N GLY A 42 11.08 -24.74 2.91
CA GLY A 42 12.11 -25.21 1.98
C GLY A 42 13.32 -24.29 1.75
N GLY A 43 13.44 -23.16 2.46
CA GLY A 43 14.62 -22.29 2.42
C GLY A 43 15.38 -22.27 3.75
N SER A 44 16.71 -22.18 3.71
CA SER A 44 17.50 -21.89 4.93
C SER A 44 17.14 -20.48 5.42
N PRO A 45 16.58 -20.33 6.64
CA PRO A 45 16.16 -19.01 7.15
C PRO A 45 17.32 -18.01 7.19
N VAL A 46 18.52 -18.51 7.45
CA VAL A 46 19.70 -17.72 7.81
C VAL A 46 20.11 -16.74 6.71
N LEU A 47 19.98 -17.12 5.43
CA LEU A 47 20.45 -16.31 4.30
C LEU A 47 19.50 -15.17 3.92
N LEU A 48 18.21 -15.30 4.26
CA LEU A 48 17.19 -14.30 3.93
C LEU A 48 17.05 -13.28 5.07
N TYR A 49 17.04 -13.74 6.33
CA TYR A 49 16.95 -12.86 7.51
C TYR A 49 18.13 -11.88 7.60
N SER A 50 19.33 -12.27 7.15
CA SER A 50 20.49 -11.37 7.13
C SER A 50 20.36 -10.18 6.17
N ARG A 51 19.49 -10.28 5.15
CA ARG A 51 19.16 -9.17 4.24
C ARG A 51 18.12 -8.20 4.82
N PHE A 52 17.35 -8.64 5.82
CA PHE A 52 16.36 -7.82 6.52
C PHE A 52 16.98 -7.14 7.73
N SER A 53 17.87 -6.18 7.49
CA SER A 53 18.48 -5.40 8.56
C SER A 53 17.70 -4.11 8.81
N LYS A 54 16.97 -4.11 9.94
CA LYS A 54 16.22 -3.02 10.61
C LYS A 54 14.73 -2.89 10.21
N PRO A 55 13.82 -2.78 11.20
CA PRO A 55 12.43 -2.41 10.93
C PRO A 55 12.39 -0.98 10.40
N ALA A 56 12.16 -0.83 9.09
CA ALA A 56 11.79 0.44 8.51
C ALA A 56 10.28 0.64 8.72
N PRO A 57 9.83 1.80 9.22
CA PRO A 57 8.41 2.13 9.25
C PRO A 57 7.84 2.04 7.83
N MET A 58 6.65 1.44 7.66
CA MET A 58 5.99 1.21 6.35
C MET A 58 5.26 2.45 5.80
N PHE A 59 4.90 3.38 6.68
CA PHE A 59 4.22 4.62 6.33
C PHE A 59 5.04 5.82 6.79
N LEU A 60 5.00 6.91 6.03
CA LEU A 60 5.53 8.18 6.52
C LEU A 60 4.64 8.69 7.66
N ASP A 61 5.27 9.18 8.71
CA ASP A 61 4.63 9.92 9.80
C ASP A 61 5.24 11.33 9.91
N ASP A 62 4.73 12.14 10.84
CA ASP A 62 5.22 13.51 11.06
C ASP A 62 6.71 13.58 11.46
N SER A 63 7.31 12.46 11.88
CA SER A 63 8.72 12.37 12.22
C SER A 63 9.64 12.17 11.02
N PHE A 64 9.11 12.07 9.78
CA PHE A 64 9.89 11.78 8.57
C PHE A 64 11.14 12.66 8.40
N ARG A 65 11.11 13.91 8.89
CA ARG A 65 12.25 14.84 8.82
C ARG A 65 13.46 14.39 9.63
N LYS A 66 13.26 13.53 10.63
CA LYS A 66 14.30 12.93 11.47
C LYS A 66 14.92 11.70 10.81
N TRP A 67 14.32 11.16 9.76
CA TRP A 67 14.82 9.97 9.10
C TRP A 67 16.04 10.36 8.27
N ALA A 68 17.18 9.74 8.59
CA ALA A 68 18.45 10.06 7.97
C ALA A 68 18.33 9.95 6.45
N ARG A 69 18.77 11.00 5.74
CA ARG A 69 18.96 11.04 4.29
C ARG A 69 17.71 10.95 3.42
N ILE A 70 16.49 10.83 3.97
CA ILE A 70 15.25 10.78 3.13
C ILE A 70 15.06 12.06 2.29
N ARG A 71 15.64 13.19 2.73
CA ARG A 71 15.59 14.49 2.05
C ARG A 71 16.70 14.64 0.99
N GLU A 72 17.67 13.74 0.96
CA GLU A 72 18.80 13.77 0.02
C GLU A 72 18.47 13.08 -1.31
N PHE A 73 17.55 12.12 -1.28
CA PHE A 73 17.16 11.30 -2.43
C PHE A 73 15.83 11.73 -3.04
N VAL A 74 15.73 11.62 -4.36
CA VAL A 74 14.46 11.80 -5.08
C VAL A 74 13.59 10.54 -4.95
N PRO A 75 12.27 10.64 -5.17
CA PRO A 75 11.41 9.45 -5.29
C PRO A 75 11.96 8.45 -6.33
N PRO A 76 11.77 7.13 -6.13
CA PRO A 76 11.10 6.49 -5.00
C PRO A 76 11.99 6.33 -3.77
N PHE A 77 13.24 6.80 -3.76
CA PHE A 77 14.20 6.55 -2.68
C PHE A 77 14.23 7.64 -1.59
N GLY A 78 13.49 8.72 -1.78
CA GLY A 78 13.33 9.80 -0.82
C GLY A 78 12.28 10.81 -1.28
N ILE A 79 12.33 12.00 -0.71
CA ILE A 79 11.35 13.08 -0.92
C ILE A 79 12.02 14.43 -1.18
N LYS A 80 13.26 14.43 -1.68
CA LYS A 80 14.05 15.65 -1.94
C LYS A 80 13.19 16.72 -2.64
N GLY A 81 13.06 17.88 -2.00
CA GLY A 81 12.32 19.02 -2.54
C GLY A 81 10.80 18.97 -2.33
N GLN A 82 10.26 17.95 -1.66
CA GLN A 82 8.82 17.77 -1.43
C GLN A 82 8.39 17.88 0.04
N ASP A 83 9.30 18.31 0.93
CA ASP A 83 9.10 18.36 2.38
C ASP A 83 7.82 19.08 2.84
N ASN A 84 7.52 20.21 2.22
CA ASN A 84 6.35 21.02 2.58
C ASN A 84 5.06 20.38 2.07
N LEU A 85 5.10 19.76 0.89
CA LEU A 85 3.98 19.04 0.31
C LEU A 85 3.64 17.79 1.13
N ILE A 86 4.65 17.00 1.49
CA ILE A 86 4.49 15.83 2.36
C ILE A 86 3.94 16.26 3.72
N LYS A 87 4.50 17.30 4.35
CA LYS A 87 3.98 17.81 5.64
C LYS A 87 2.51 18.25 5.53
N ALA A 88 2.12 18.90 4.44
CA ALA A 88 0.72 19.30 4.22
C ALA A 88 -0.19 18.06 4.09
N ILE A 89 0.20 17.06 3.31
CA ILE A 89 -0.58 15.81 3.18
C ILE A 89 -0.71 15.11 4.54
N LEU A 90 0.40 14.94 5.27
CA LEU A 90 0.40 14.25 6.57
C LEU A 90 -0.46 14.99 7.61
N SER A 91 -0.56 16.32 7.54
CA SER A 91 -1.42 17.10 8.45
C SER A 91 -2.93 16.78 8.32
N VAL A 92 -3.37 16.24 7.18
CA VAL A 92 -4.77 15.91 6.91
C VAL A 92 -5.04 14.40 6.88
N THR A 93 -4.01 13.58 6.67
CA THR A 93 -4.08 12.11 6.71
C THR A 93 -3.65 11.58 8.09
N LYS A 94 -4.18 12.15 9.17
CA LYS A 94 -3.73 12.12 10.59
C LYS A 94 -3.40 10.75 11.23
N GLU A 95 -3.68 9.66 10.54
CA GLU A 95 -3.34 8.32 11.01
C GLU A 95 -2.17 7.80 10.17
N TYR A 96 -1.21 7.12 10.79
CA TYR A 96 -0.01 6.58 10.12
C TYR A 96 0.23 5.12 10.48
N ARG A 97 -0.76 4.48 11.13
CA ARG A 97 -0.74 3.09 11.57
C ARG A 97 -1.88 2.32 10.93
N LEU A 98 -1.79 1.00 11.06
CA LEU A 98 -2.94 0.11 10.83
C LEU A 98 -3.97 0.34 11.94
N THR A 99 -5.16 -0.26 11.79
CA THR A 99 -6.22 -0.11 12.78
C THR A 99 -5.77 -0.63 14.16
N PRO A 100 -6.20 -0.03 15.28
CA PRO A 100 -5.84 -0.50 16.62
C PRO A 100 -6.12 -1.99 16.85
N ALA A 101 -7.17 -2.52 16.23
CA ALA A 101 -7.54 -3.94 16.27
C ALA A 101 -6.51 -4.85 15.59
N LEU A 102 -5.84 -4.39 14.53
CA LEU A 102 -4.73 -5.12 13.93
C LEU A 102 -3.46 -4.95 14.76
N ASP A 103 -3.27 -3.78 15.37
CA ASP A 103 -2.11 -3.51 16.21
C ASP A 103 -2.08 -4.35 17.50
N SER A 104 -3.24 -4.72 18.04
CA SER A 104 -3.36 -5.57 19.23
C SER A 104 -3.14 -7.07 18.98
N LEU A 105 -3.11 -7.52 17.72
CA LEU A 105 -2.85 -8.92 17.41
C LEU A 105 -1.40 -9.28 17.69
N SER A 106 -1.20 -10.30 18.53
CA SER A 106 0.12 -10.89 18.86
C SER A 106 0.78 -11.57 17.66
N CYS A 107 -0.03 -12.05 16.70
CA CYS A 107 0.41 -12.56 15.42
C CYS A 107 -0.54 -12.11 14.32
N ARG A 108 0.01 -11.65 13.19
CA ARG A 108 -0.75 -11.15 12.04
C ARG A 108 -0.43 -11.98 10.82
N ARG A 109 -1.46 -12.58 10.23
CA ARG A 109 -1.36 -13.26 8.94
C ARG A 109 -1.68 -12.27 7.83
N CYS A 110 -0.71 -12.06 6.96
CA CYS A 110 -0.84 -11.18 5.80
C CYS A 110 -0.85 -11.99 4.51
N ILE A 111 -1.64 -11.54 3.54
CA ILE A 111 -1.59 -12.05 2.15
C ILE A 111 -1.53 -10.87 1.19
N ILE A 112 -0.70 -11.01 0.14
CA ILE A 112 -0.60 -10.03 -0.95
C ILE A 112 -1.27 -10.65 -2.18
N VAL A 113 -2.28 -9.97 -2.71
CA VAL A 113 -3.00 -10.38 -3.91
C VAL A 113 -2.61 -9.43 -5.05
N GLY A 114 -1.81 -9.96 -5.98
CA GLY A 114 -1.41 -9.26 -7.20
C GLY A 114 -2.52 -9.26 -8.26
N ASN A 115 -2.22 -8.64 -9.42
CA ASN A 115 -3.21 -8.41 -10.49
C ASN A 115 -3.23 -9.51 -11.56
N GLY A 116 -2.43 -10.57 -11.38
CA GLY A 116 -2.32 -11.65 -12.36
C GLY A 116 -3.58 -12.53 -12.42
N GLY A 117 -3.88 -13.07 -13.60
CA GLY A 117 -5.06 -13.91 -13.84
C GLY A 117 -5.00 -15.33 -13.26
N VAL A 118 -3.94 -15.69 -12.53
CA VAL A 118 -3.72 -17.06 -12.01
C VAL A 118 -4.79 -17.51 -11.02
N LEU A 119 -5.48 -16.57 -10.37
CA LEU A 119 -6.54 -16.84 -9.40
C LEU A 119 -7.90 -17.10 -10.06
N ALA A 120 -8.06 -16.83 -11.36
CA ALA A 120 -9.33 -17.01 -12.06
C ALA A 120 -9.80 -18.47 -11.99
N ASN A 121 -11.08 -18.67 -11.67
CA ASN A 121 -11.73 -19.97 -11.50
C ASN A 121 -11.09 -20.88 -10.44
N LYS A 122 -10.36 -20.33 -9.47
CA LYS A 122 -9.73 -21.10 -8.39
C LYS A 122 -10.57 -21.17 -7.12
N SER A 123 -11.64 -20.37 -7.02
CA SER A 123 -12.53 -20.32 -5.86
C SER A 123 -11.79 -20.12 -4.53
N LEU A 124 -10.71 -19.31 -4.55
CA LEU A 124 -9.84 -19.09 -3.39
C LEU A 124 -10.30 -17.94 -2.49
N GLY A 125 -11.42 -17.29 -2.82
CA GLY A 125 -11.82 -16.03 -2.18
C GLY A 125 -12.04 -16.14 -0.67
N SER A 126 -12.72 -17.18 -0.20
CA SER A 126 -12.90 -17.41 1.24
C SER A 126 -11.56 -17.59 1.97
N ARG A 127 -10.65 -18.37 1.38
CA ARG A 127 -9.32 -18.61 1.94
C ARG A 127 -8.44 -17.35 1.97
N ILE A 128 -8.63 -16.43 1.02
CA ILE A 128 -7.97 -15.12 1.04
C ILE A 128 -8.57 -14.26 2.15
N ASP A 129 -9.90 -14.25 2.29
CA ASP A 129 -10.61 -13.48 3.31
C ASP A 129 -10.34 -13.98 4.73
N ASP A 130 -9.85 -15.21 4.92
CA ASP A 130 -9.41 -15.76 6.22
C ASP A 130 -8.13 -15.12 6.79
N TYR A 131 -7.43 -14.27 6.03
CA TYR A 131 -6.25 -13.55 6.53
C TYR A 131 -6.66 -12.29 7.31
N ASP A 132 -5.84 -11.90 8.30
CA ASP A 132 -6.04 -10.69 9.11
C ASP A 132 -5.86 -9.43 8.24
N ILE A 133 -4.83 -9.47 7.39
CA ILE A 133 -4.44 -8.36 6.51
C ILE A 133 -4.43 -8.85 5.06
N VAL A 134 -5.30 -8.28 4.22
CA VAL A 134 -5.32 -8.51 2.77
C VAL A 134 -4.80 -7.26 2.07
N VAL A 135 -3.63 -7.37 1.45
CA VAL A 135 -3.00 -6.31 0.66
C VAL A 135 -3.31 -6.53 -0.82
N ARG A 136 -3.86 -5.51 -1.47
CA ARG A 136 -4.06 -5.49 -2.93
C ARG A 136 -3.22 -4.40 -3.56
N LEU A 137 -2.91 -4.59 -4.84
CA LEU A 137 -2.09 -3.66 -5.60
C LEU A 137 -2.90 -3.01 -6.72
N ASN A 138 -2.64 -1.72 -6.96
CA ASN A 138 -3.09 -1.02 -8.15
C ASN A 138 -4.60 -1.19 -8.40
N SER A 139 -4.97 -1.49 -9.65
CA SER A 139 -6.33 -1.62 -10.15
C SER A 139 -6.91 -3.03 -10.08
N ALA A 140 -6.35 -3.93 -9.23
CA ALA A 140 -6.87 -5.29 -9.06
C ALA A 140 -8.37 -5.27 -8.69
N PRO A 141 -9.26 -5.76 -9.59
CA PRO A 141 -10.69 -5.73 -9.34
C PRO A 141 -11.08 -6.77 -8.30
N VAL A 142 -11.98 -6.37 -7.40
CA VAL A 142 -12.63 -7.26 -6.42
C VAL A 142 -14.05 -7.56 -6.86
N ARG A 143 -14.80 -6.51 -7.20
CA ARG A 143 -16.21 -6.61 -7.57
C ARG A 143 -16.42 -7.50 -8.78
N GLY A 144 -17.24 -8.54 -8.64
CA GLY A 144 -17.52 -9.54 -9.66
C GLY A 144 -16.52 -10.69 -9.72
N PHE A 145 -15.49 -10.69 -8.88
CA PHE A 145 -14.45 -11.72 -8.80
C PHE A 145 -14.30 -12.30 -7.39
N GLU A 146 -15.20 -11.96 -6.46
CA GLU A 146 -15.09 -12.24 -5.03
C GLU A 146 -14.91 -13.73 -4.73
N LYS A 147 -15.54 -14.60 -5.53
CA LYS A 147 -15.39 -16.05 -5.43
C LYS A 147 -13.94 -16.49 -5.55
N ASP A 148 -13.17 -15.86 -6.42
CA ASP A 148 -11.79 -16.22 -6.72
C ASP A 148 -10.77 -15.42 -5.90
N VAL A 149 -11.02 -14.11 -5.72
CA VAL A 149 -10.04 -13.18 -5.15
C VAL A 149 -10.39 -12.67 -3.76
N GLY A 150 -11.56 -13.04 -3.22
CA GLY A 150 -12.05 -12.59 -1.92
C GLY A 150 -12.68 -11.21 -1.98
N SER A 151 -13.37 -10.83 -0.91
CA SER A 151 -14.07 -9.55 -0.75
C SER A 151 -13.34 -8.58 0.18
N LYS A 152 -12.46 -9.09 1.06
CA LYS A 152 -11.70 -8.30 2.03
C LYS A 152 -10.55 -7.56 1.34
N THR A 153 -10.37 -6.30 1.72
CA THR A 153 -9.18 -5.48 1.40
C THR A 153 -8.85 -4.61 2.60
N THR A 154 -7.72 -4.86 3.23
CA THR A 154 -7.23 -4.06 4.37
C THR A 154 -6.38 -2.89 3.88
N LEU A 155 -5.50 -3.16 2.93
CA LEU A 155 -4.57 -2.20 2.35
C LEU A 155 -4.64 -2.29 0.83
N ARG A 156 -4.72 -1.14 0.16
CA ARG A 156 -4.49 -1.05 -1.28
C ARG A 156 -3.32 -0.12 -1.55
N ILE A 157 -2.22 -0.69 -2.03
CA ILE A 157 -1.03 0.07 -2.43
C ILE A 157 -1.14 0.39 -3.91
N THR A 158 -1.03 1.66 -4.27
CA THR A 158 -1.08 2.10 -5.66
C THR A 158 -0.31 3.40 -5.86
N TYR A 159 -0.08 3.73 -7.12
CA TYR A 159 0.41 5.01 -7.62
C TYR A 159 -0.59 5.54 -8.66
N PRO A 160 -0.50 6.80 -9.11
CA PRO A 160 -1.54 7.42 -9.96
C PRO A 160 -1.91 6.60 -11.19
N GLU A 161 -0.92 6.08 -11.93
CA GLU A 161 -1.13 5.34 -13.17
C GLU A 161 -1.66 3.91 -12.94
N GLY A 162 -1.43 3.35 -11.75
CA GLY A 162 -1.98 2.07 -11.33
C GLY A 162 -3.35 2.16 -10.67
N ALA A 163 -3.84 3.37 -10.39
CA ALA A 163 -5.04 3.60 -9.59
C ALA A 163 -6.33 3.30 -10.38
N MET A 164 -7.34 2.81 -9.66
CA MET A 164 -8.69 2.73 -10.23
C MET A 164 -9.22 4.13 -10.53
N GLN A 165 -9.86 4.27 -11.69
CA GLN A 165 -10.35 5.56 -12.19
C GLN A 165 -11.62 6.02 -11.46
N ARG A 166 -12.43 5.07 -10.98
CA ARG A 166 -13.72 5.35 -10.35
C ARG A 166 -13.65 5.11 -8.83
N PRO A 167 -13.97 6.12 -8.00
CA PRO A 167 -13.96 6.00 -6.55
C PRO A 167 -14.83 4.86 -6.01
N GLU A 168 -15.89 4.49 -6.73
CA GLU A 168 -16.85 3.46 -6.35
C GLU A 168 -16.29 2.04 -6.50
N GLN A 169 -15.14 1.89 -7.16
CA GLN A 169 -14.43 0.62 -7.29
C GLN A 169 -13.53 0.33 -6.09
N TYR A 170 -13.24 1.33 -5.25
CA TYR A 170 -12.48 1.13 -4.02
C TYR A 170 -13.38 0.60 -2.90
N GLU A 171 -12.84 -0.28 -2.06
CA GLU A 171 -13.56 -0.81 -0.90
C GLU A 171 -13.65 0.27 0.18
N ARG A 172 -14.83 0.36 0.80
CA ARG A 172 -15.16 1.42 1.76
C ARG A 172 -14.28 1.41 2.99
N ASP A 173 -13.84 0.23 3.44
CA ASP A 173 -13.13 0.06 4.71
C ASP A 173 -11.63 -0.24 4.49
N SER A 174 -11.14 -0.02 3.27
CA SER A 174 -9.73 -0.22 2.93
C SER A 174 -8.89 1.02 3.17
N LEU A 175 -7.64 0.81 3.58
CA LEU A 175 -6.64 1.87 3.64
C LEU A 175 -5.93 2.01 2.29
N PHE A 176 -6.05 3.18 1.70
CA PHE A 176 -5.34 3.57 0.48
C PHE A 176 -3.92 4.02 0.82
N VAL A 177 -2.94 3.39 0.19
CA VAL A 177 -1.52 3.68 0.40
C VAL A 177 -0.89 4.13 -0.91
N LEU A 178 -0.39 5.37 -0.95
CA LEU A 178 0.36 5.87 -2.10
C LEU A 178 1.79 5.31 -2.07
N ALA A 179 2.19 4.60 -3.13
CA ALA A 179 3.59 4.39 -3.47
C ALA A 179 4.07 5.56 -4.36
N GLY A 180 4.92 6.43 -3.82
CA GLY A 180 5.40 7.62 -4.53
C GLY A 180 6.67 7.34 -5.34
N PHE A 181 6.57 7.34 -6.67
CA PHE A 181 7.69 7.13 -7.60
C PHE A 181 8.23 8.43 -8.19
N LYS A 182 7.42 9.49 -8.22
CA LYS A 182 7.79 10.82 -8.72
C LYS A 182 7.09 11.92 -7.94
N TRP A 183 7.58 13.15 -8.04
CA TRP A 183 7.05 14.28 -7.27
C TRP A 183 5.58 14.59 -7.60
N GLN A 184 5.15 14.30 -8.84
CA GLN A 184 3.79 14.46 -9.31
C GLN A 184 2.80 13.58 -8.54
N ASP A 185 3.24 12.43 -8.02
CA ASP A 185 2.38 11.48 -7.29
C ASP A 185 1.91 12.10 -5.97
N PHE A 186 2.78 12.85 -5.29
CA PHE A 186 2.41 13.57 -4.07
C PHE A 186 1.44 14.72 -4.39
N LYS A 187 1.62 15.40 -5.52
CA LYS A 187 0.70 16.45 -5.96
C LYS A 187 -0.69 15.86 -6.28
N TRP A 188 -0.72 14.70 -6.94
CA TRP A 188 -1.95 13.95 -7.19
C TRP A 188 -2.65 13.54 -5.89
N LEU A 189 -1.91 13.00 -4.93
CA LEU A 189 -2.48 12.65 -3.62
C LEU A 189 -3.03 13.86 -2.88
N LYS A 190 -2.33 15.01 -2.91
CA LYS A 190 -2.85 16.26 -2.35
C LYS A 190 -4.21 16.60 -2.97
N TYR A 191 -4.36 16.54 -4.30
CA TYR A 191 -5.64 16.83 -4.96
C TYR A 191 -6.76 15.91 -4.49
N ILE A 192 -6.48 14.61 -4.34
CA ILE A 192 -7.49 13.64 -3.91
C ILE A 192 -7.90 13.90 -2.45
N VAL A 193 -6.92 14.04 -1.55
CA VAL A 193 -7.16 14.20 -0.11
C VAL A 193 -7.83 15.54 0.16
N TYR A 194 -7.35 16.64 -0.43
CA TYR A 194 -7.96 17.94 -0.22
C TYR A 194 -9.31 18.10 -0.95
N LYS A 195 -9.67 17.20 -1.88
CA LYS A 195 -10.81 17.35 -2.79
C LYS A 195 -10.75 18.63 -3.62
N GLU A 196 -9.53 19.11 -3.91
CA GLU A 196 -9.31 20.28 -4.76
C GLU A 196 -9.78 19.96 -6.18
N ARG A 197 -10.62 20.82 -6.75
CA ARG A 197 -11.00 20.73 -8.17
C ARG A 197 -9.77 21.12 -9.01
N VAL A 198 -9.34 20.24 -9.90
CA VAL A 198 -8.33 20.60 -10.90
C VAL A 198 -9.00 21.55 -11.88
N VAL A 199 -8.70 22.85 -11.77
CA VAL A 199 -9.18 23.83 -12.74
C VAL A 199 -8.36 23.64 -14.01
N SER A 200 -8.97 23.00 -15.02
CA SER A 200 -8.43 22.98 -16.38
C SER A 200 -8.45 24.41 -16.92
N ALA A 201 -7.35 24.87 -17.51
CA ALA A 201 -7.23 26.19 -18.13
C ALA A 201 -8.14 26.40 -19.36
N ARG A 202 -9.08 25.48 -19.64
CA ARG A 202 -10.09 25.61 -20.69
C ARG A 202 -11.46 25.16 -20.17
N GLY A 203 -12.17 26.10 -19.54
CA GLY A 203 -13.63 26.31 -19.61
C GLY A 203 -14.60 25.12 -19.61
N THR A 204 -14.26 23.96 -19.06
CA THR A 204 -15.16 22.81 -18.95
C THR A 204 -15.28 22.36 -17.50
N SER A 205 -16.51 22.04 -17.11
CA SER A 205 -16.97 21.68 -15.77
C SER A 205 -16.08 20.64 -15.06
N PRO A 206 -15.99 20.67 -13.73
CA PRO A 206 -14.90 20.01 -13.00
C PRO A 206 -15.10 18.50 -12.90
N SER A 207 -14.43 17.73 -13.75
CA SER A 207 -14.12 16.34 -13.47
C SER A 207 -12.96 16.28 -12.46
N ARG A 208 -13.10 15.43 -11.43
CA ARG A 208 -11.99 15.01 -10.56
C ARG A 208 -10.79 14.64 -11.43
N PRO A 209 -9.53 14.83 -10.95
CA PRO A 209 -8.37 14.51 -11.77
C PRO A 209 -8.53 13.11 -12.36
N PRO A 210 -8.54 12.97 -13.70
CA PRO A 210 -8.44 11.64 -14.28
C PRO A 210 -7.16 11.02 -13.72
N ALA A 211 -7.22 9.77 -13.27
CA ALA A 211 -6.00 9.04 -12.89
C ALA A 211 -5.10 8.78 -14.12
N SER A 212 -5.49 9.27 -15.31
CA SER A 212 -4.66 9.52 -16.47
C SER A 212 -4.41 11.03 -16.66
N LEU A 213 -3.46 11.61 -15.94
CA LEU A 213 -2.70 12.73 -16.52
C LEU A 213 -1.68 12.10 -17.46
N SER A 214 -2.13 11.80 -18.67
CA SER A 214 -1.28 11.34 -19.77
C SER A 214 -0.25 12.40 -20.08
N PHE A 215 1.01 12.15 -19.72
CA PHE A 215 2.15 12.75 -20.41
C PHE A 215 3.22 11.66 -20.55
N CYS A 216 3.18 10.98 -21.70
CA CYS A 216 4.41 10.58 -22.36
C CYS A 216 5.15 11.88 -22.73
N GLN A 217 6.40 11.98 -22.29
CA GLN A 217 7.45 12.51 -23.14
C GLN A 217 8.55 11.45 -23.16
#